data_AF-A0AAE8HTF3-F1
#
_entry.id   AF-A0AAE8HTF3-F1
#
_cell.length_a   1.000
_cell.length_b   1.000
_cell.length_c   1.000
_cell.angle_alpha   90.00
_cell.angle_beta   90.00
_cell.angle_gamma   90.00
#
_symmetry.space_group_name_H-M   'P 1'
#
loop_
_entity.id
_entity.type
_entity.pdbx_description
1 polymer ?
#
loop_
_entity_poly.entity_id
_entity_poly.type
_entity_poly.pdbx_seq_one_letter_code
_entity_poly.pdbx_strand_id
1 'polypeptide(L)'
;MASIEALAATLWSLAALGMTPKALRVAVRETHPDASRKDVVRAAFYALVAVQPRDGGGLNELHSFALAERSPDDEASFALGPRRTKVRRRGA
;
A
#
# COMPACT_ATOMS: atom_id res chain seq x y z
N MET A 1 -7.95 -3.49 -19.14
CA MET A 1 -7.22 -3.13 -17.89
C MET A 1 -8.22 -3.04 -16.74
N ALA A 2 -8.21 -4.02 -15.82
CA ALA A 2 -9.13 -4.06 -14.69
C ALA A 2 -8.87 -2.90 -13.71
N SER A 3 -9.92 -2.38 -13.07
CA SER A 3 -9.76 -1.33 -12.06
C SER A 3 -9.11 -1.88 -10.79
N ILE A 4 -8.39 -1.03 -10.07
CA ILE A 4 -7.74 -1.40 -8.80
C ILE A 4 -8.75 -1.87 -7.74
N GLU A 5 -9.95 -1.28 -7.74
CA GLU A 5 -11.08 -1.64 -6.88
C GLU A 5 -11.63 -3.03 -7.19
N ALA A 6 -11.81 -3.37 -8.48
CA ALA A 6 -12.29 -4.69 -8.88
C ALA A 6 -11.28 -5.79 -8.52
N LEU A 7 -9.99 -5.51 -8.71
CA LEU A 7 -8.91 -6.40 -8.28
C LEU A 7 -8.89 -6.57 -6.76
N ALA A 8 -9.08 -5.48 -6.00
CA ALA A 8 -9.10 -5.48 -4.54
C ALA A 8 -10.28 -6.29 -3.98
N ALA A 9 -11.48 -6.12 -4.53
CA ALA A 9 -12.66 -6.89 -4.14
C ALA A 9 -12.45 -8.40 -4.40
N THR A 10 -11.86 -8.75 -5.56
CA THR A 10 -11.54 -10.15 -5.90
C THR A 10 -10.51 -10.74 -4.94
N LEU A 11 -9.46 -9.96 -4.61
CA LEU A 11 -8.43 -10.35 -3.66
C LEU A 11 -8.99 -10.62 -2.26
N TRP A 12 -9.95 -9.81 -1.78
CA TRP A 12 -10.63 -10.03 -0.50
C TRP A 12 -11.36 -11.37 -0.45
N SER A 13 -12.17 -11.66 -1.47
CA SER A 13 -12.92 -12.92 -1.55
C SER A 13 -12.00 -14.14 -1.60
N LEU A 14 -10.89 -14.07 -2.33
CA LEU A 14 -9.95 -15.19 -2.47
C LEU A 14 -9.03 -15.34 -1.25
N ALA A 15 -8.63 -14.25 -0.60
CA ALA A 15 -7.79 -14.30 0.59
C ALA A 15 -8.50 -14.94 1.78
N ALA A 16 -9.83 -14.78 1.89
CA ALA A 16 -10.64 -15.45 2.90
C ALA A 16 -10.58 -16.99 2.84
N LEU A 17 -10.21 -17.54 1.68
CA LEU A 17 -10.08 -18.99 1.46
C LEU A 17 -8.70 -19.54 1.88
N GLY A 18 -7.81 -18.72 2.47
CA GLY A 18 -6.51 -19.17 2.98
C GLY A 18 -5.49 -19.56 1.90
N MET A 19 -5.65 -19.03 0.68
CA MET A 19 -4.79 -19.37 -0.46
C MET A 19 -3.34 -18.91 -0.29
N THR A 20 -2.40 -19.68 -0.84
CA THR A 20 -1.00 -19.25 -0.94
C THR A 20 -0.86 -18.06 -1.91
N PRO A 21 0.15 -17.18 -1.75
CA PRO A 21 0.31 -16.00 -2.61
C PRO A 21 0.42 -16.32 -4.11
N LYS A 22 1.00 -17.48 -4.45
CA LYS A 22 1.12 -17.94 -5.84
C LYS A 22 -0.25 -18.33 -6.41
N ALA A 23 -1.03 -19.10 -5.65
CA ALA A 23 -2.38 -19.51 -6.05
C ALA A 23 -3.30 -18.29 -6.14
N LEU A 24 -3.23 -17.38 -5.17
CA LEU A 24 -4.00 -16.14 -5.15
C LEU A 24 -3.79 -15.32 -6.44
N ARG A 25 -2.54 -15.15 -6.86
CA ARG A 25 -2.23 -14.41 -8.09
C ARG A 25 -2.73 -15.10 -9.36
N VAL A 26 -2.71 -16.44 -9.40
CA VAL A 26 -3.25 -17.20 -10.54
C VAL A 26 -4.76 -17.02 -10.60
N ALA A 27 -5.47 -17.24 -9.48
CA ALA A 27 -6.91 -17.06 -9.40
C ALA A 27 -7.36 -15.63 -9.76
N VAL A 28 -6.64 -14.61 -9.30
CA VAL A 28 -6.93 -13.21 -9.71
C VAL A 28 -6.77 -13.01 -11.23
N ARG A 29 -5.79 -13.67 -11.86
CA ARG A 29 -5.58 -13.57 -13.32
C ARG A 29 -6.59 -14.38 -14.13
N GLU A 30 -7.16 -15.43 -13.56
CA GLU A 30 -8.28 -16.14 -14.19
C GLU A 30 -9.52 -15.24 -14.29
N THR A 31 -9.78 -14.42 -13.27
CA THR A 31 -10.87 -13.43 -13.27
C THR A 31 -10.50 -12.15 -14.03
N HIS A 32 -9.23 -11.73 -13.97
CA HIS A 32 -8.72 -10.49 -14.58
C HIS A 32 -7.50 -10.80 -15.47
N PRO A 33 -7.69 -11.28 -16.71
CA PRO A 33 -6.60 -11.77 -17.57
C PRO A 33 -5.54 -10.72 -17.88
N ASP A 34 -5.97 -9.46 -18.02
CA ASP A 34 -5.09 -8.32 -18.33
C ASP A 34 -4.27 -7.84 -17.12
N ALA A 35 -4.54 -8.34 -15.91
CA ALA A 35 -3.90 -7.84 -14.70
C ALA A 35 -2.42 -8.23 -14.66
N SER A 36 -1.56 -7.21 -14.58
CA SER A 36 -0.15 -7.43 -14.36
C SER A 36 0.12 -7.78 -12.89
N ARG A 37 1.27 -8.40 -12.61
CA ARG A 37 1.71 -8.64 -11.22
C ARG A 37 1.72 -7.36 -10.39
N LYS A 38 2.08 -6.22 -10.99
CA LYS A 38 2.13 -4.92 -10.30
C LYS A 38 0.73 -4.46 -9.90
N ASP A 39 -0.24 -4.66 -10.79
CA ASP A 39 -1.64 -4.27 -10.52
C ASP A 39 -2.22 -5.10 -9.38
N VAL A 40 -1.97 -6.41 -9.37
CA VAL A 40 -2.41 -7.29 -8.28
C VAL A 40 -1.80 -6.88 -6.94
N VAL A 41 -0.49 -6.59 -6.89
CA VAL A 41 0.16 -6.14 -5.66
C VAL A 41 -0.39 -4.78 -5.21
N ARG A 42 -0.55 -3.83 -6.14
CA ARG A 42 -1.11 -2.51 -5.84
C ARG A 42 -2.53 -2.62 -5.32
N ALA A 43 -3.35 -3.49 -5.92
CA ALA A 43 -4.71 -3.77 -5.48
C ALA A 43 -4.77 -4.43 -4.10
N ALA A 44 -3.81 -5.30 -3.75
CA ALA A 44 -3.72 -5.88 -2.40
C ALA A 44 -3.46 -4.79 -1.34
N PHE A 45 -2.54 -3.86 -1.60
CA PHE A 45 -2.33 -2.72 -0.70
C PHE A 45 -3.54 -1.80 -0.63
N TYR A 46 -4.17 -1.51 -1.78
CA TYR A 46 -5.41 -0.75 -1.83
C TYR A 46 -6.49 -1.42 -0.98
N ALA A 47 -6.67 -2.73 -1.10
CA ALA A 47 -7.64 -3.51 -0.34
C ALA A 47 -7.44 -3.39 1.18
N LEU A 48 -6.20 -3.29 1.66
CA LEU A 48 -5.89 -3.13 3.08
C LEU A 48 -6.18 -1.72 3.59
N VAL A 49 -5.88 -0.69 2.79
CA VAL A 49 -6.01 0.71 3.21
C VAL A 49 -7.43 1.23 2.99
N ALA A 50 -8.10 0.78 1.92
CA ALA A 50 -9.47 1.17 1.58
C ALA A 50 -10.53 0.48 2.43
N VAL A 51 -10.18 -0.60 3.16
CA VAL A 51 -11.08 -1.28 4.11
C VAL A 51 -11.21 -0.56 5.45
N GLN A 52 -10.41 0.48 5.72
CA GLN A 52 -10.72 1.38 6.83
C GLN A 52 -12.15 1.92 6.61
N PRO A 53 -13.10 1.61 7.51
CA PRO A 53 -14.46 2.03 7.31
C PRO A 53 -14.47 3.55 7.18
N ARG A 54 -15.10 4.03 6.10
CA ARG A 54 -15.45 5.44 5.87
C ARG A 54 -16.50 5.94 6.88
N ASP A 55 -16.74 5.20 7.96
CA ASP A 55 -17.54 5.63 9.08
C ASP A 55 -16.76 6.77 9.73
N GLY A 56 -17.18 8.01 9.44
CA GLY A 56 -16.37 9.23 9.57
C GLY A 56 -15.78 9.56 10.94
N GLY A 57 -16.00 8.72 11.96
CA GLY A 57 -15.35 8.83 13.27
C GLY A 57 -13.84 8.63 13.21
N GLY A 58 -13.37 7.51 12.63
CA GLY A 58 -11.94 7.16 12.65
C GLY A 58 -11.05 8.13 11.87
N LEU A 59 -11.57 8.71 10.78
CA LEU A 59 -10.83 9.69 9.99
C LEU A 59 -10.67 11.02 10.73
N ASN A 60 -11.72 11.48 11.43
CA ASN A 60 -11.69 12.73 12.17
C ASN A 60 -10.81 12.63 13.43
N GLU A 61 -10.82 11.48 14.11
CA GLU A 61 -9.94 11.21 15.25
C GLU A 61 -8.47 11.14 14.82
N LEU A 62 -8.15 10.42 13.74
CA LEU A 62 -6.80 10.37 13.20
C LEU A 62 -6.31 11.75 12.70
N HIS A 63 -7.21 12.54 12.10
CA HIS A 63 -6.91 13.91 11.70
C HIS A 63 -6.61 14.81 12.91
N SER A 64 -7.44 14.72 13.96
CA SER A 64 -7.27 15.47 15.20
C SER A 64 -5.99 15.09 15.92
N PHE A 65 -5.70 13.79 15.98
CA PHE A 65 -4.44 13.25 16.51
C PHE A 65 -3.22 13.80 15.76
N ALA A 66 -3.23 13.77 14.43
CA ALA A 66 -2.12 14.27 13.62
C ALA A 66 -1.87 15.78 13.81
N LEU A 67 -2.92 16.58 14.05
CA LEU A 67 -2.79 18.00 14.38
C LEU A 67 -2.20 18.22 15.78
N ALA A 68 -2.55 17.38 16.75
CA ALA A 68 -2.05 17.47 18.12
C ALA A 68 -0.57 17.06 18.23
N GLU A 69 -0.14 16.02 17.50
CA GLU A 69 1.24 15.52 17.52
C GLU A 69 2.22 16.39 16.73
N ARG A 70 1.73 17.23 15.81
CA ARG A 70 2.56 18.16 15.04
C ARG A 70 2.99 19.36 15.89
N SER A 71 3.66 19.09 17.02
CA SER A 71 4.32 20.11 17.83
C SER A 71 5.42 20.79 17.02
N PRO A 72 5.54 22.13 17.04
CA PRO A 72 6.60 22.84 16.32
C PRO A 72 8.01 22.53 16.83
N ASP A 73 8.16 21.84 17.97
CA ASP A 73 9.47 21.43 18.52
C ASP A 73 10.12 20.25 17.77
N ASP A 74 9.37 19.46 17.00
CA ASP A 74 9.91 18.27 16.31
C ASP A 74 10.62 18.58 14.97
N GLU A 75 10.46 19.80 14.43
CA GLU A 75 11.15 20.26 13.21
C GLU A 75 12.67 20.43 13.41
N ALA A 76 13.16 20.49 14.64
CA ALA A 76 14.60 20.60 14.92
C ALA A 76 15.35 19.26 14.76
N SER A 77 14.64 18.13 14.76
CA SER A 77 15.25 16.78 14.88
C SER A 77 15.49 16.07 13.53
N PHE A 78 14.86 16.52 12.45
CA PHE A 78 15.02 15.93 11.11
C PHE A 78 16.05 16.66 10.25
N ALA A 79 17.13 17.16 10.85
CA ALA A 79 18.33 17.51 10.10
C ALA A 79 18.82 16.25 9.34
N LEU A 80 18.39 16.14 8.08
CA LEU A 80 18.76 15.05 7.18
C LEU A 80 20.28 14.93 7.17
N GLY A 81 20.79 13.88 7.82
CA GLY A 81 22.20 13.57 7.81
C GLY A 81 22.73 13.49 6.37
N PRO A 82 24.04 13.74 6.15
CA PRO A 82 24.59 13.91 4.82
C PRO A 82 24.29 12.69 3.95
N ARG A 83 23.63 12.93 2.81
CA ARG A 83 23.33 11.93 1.78
C ARG A 83 24.60 11.18 1.39
N ARG A 84 24.67 9.88 1.70
CA ARG A 84 25.72 8.99 1.16
C ARG A 84 25.55 8.87 -0.35
N THR A 85 26.33 9.65 -1.11
CA THR A 85 26.49 9.47 -2.55
C THR A 85 27.21 8.15 -2.81
N LYS A 86 26.50 7.19 -3.40
CA LYS A 86 27.06 5.90 -3.82
C LYS A 86 28.06 6.15 -4.95
N VAL A 87 29.36 6.14 -4.61
CA VAL A 87 30.45 6.17 -5.59
C VAL A 87 30.32 4.92 -6.48
N ARG A 88 29.96 5.13 -7.75
CA ARG A 88 30.02 4.08 -8.77
C ARG A 88 31.50 3.81 -9.05
N ARG A 89 32.02 2.67 -8.56
CA ARG A 89 33.29 2.15 -9.06
C ARG A 89 33.11 1.79 -10.55
N ARG A 90 33.84 2.50 -11.41
CA ARG A 90 34.12 2.13 -12.80
C ARG A 90 35.48 1.44 -12.83
N GLY A 91 35.61 0.38 -13.62
CA GLY A 91 36.86 -0.32 -13.96
C GLY A 91 37.19 -1.47 -12.99
N ALA A 92 37.64 -2.64 -13.43
CA ALA A 92 38.37 -2.97 -14.65
C ALA A 92 37.75 -4.16 -15.40
#